data_AF-A0A955INZ1-F1
#
_entry.id   AF-A0A955INZ1-F1
#
_cell.length_a   1.000
_cell.length_b   1.000
_cell.length_c   1.000
_cell.angle_alpha   90.00
_cell.angle_beta   90.00
_cell.angle_gamma   90.00
#
_symmetry.space_group_name_H-M   'P 1'
#
loop_
_entity.id
_entity.type
_entity.pdbx_description
1 polymer ?
#
loop_
_entity_poly.entity_id
_entity_poly.type
_entity_poly.pdbx_seq_one_letter_code
_entity_poly.pdbx_strand_id
1 'polypeptide(L)' 'MRITIRPLSQPTQELEITDRLIAAIADELSARFGGNEQLNWLEAERHLNDLLDRQNAPRGRPRHTESDCAA' A
#
# COMPACT_ATOMS: atom_id res chain seq x y z
N MET A 1 2.43 -7.60 -7.63
CA MET A 1 1.43 -6.52 -7.50
C MET A 1 1.63 -5.50 -8.61
N ARG A 2 0.60 -4.78 -9.06
CA ARG A 2 0.73 -3.74 -10.10
C ARG A 2 -0.05 -2.49 -9.73
N ILE A 3 0.63 -1.35 -9.63
CA ILE A 3 0.07 -0.04 -9.33
C ILE A 3 0.14 0.80 -10.61
N THR A 4 -1.03 1.23 -11.07
CA THR A 4 -1.15 2.16 -12.19
C THR A 4 -1.79 3.47 -11.73
N ILE A 5 -1.30 4.57 -12.27
CA ILE A 5 -1.93 5.88 -12.11
C ILE A 5 -2.35 6.42 -13.46
N ARG A 6 -3.43 7.18 -13.46
CA ARG A 6 -3.92 7.92 -14.61
C ARG A 6 -3.82 9.41 -14.29
N PRO A 7 -2.79 10.11 -14.79
CA PRO A 7 -2.60 11.52 -14.49
C PRO A 7 -3.79 12.35 -14.97
N LEU A 8 -4.20 13.34 -14.18
CA LEU A 8 -5.28 14.26 -14.58
C LEU A 8 -4.93 15.06 -15.85
N SER A 9 -3.65 15.37 -16.05
CA SER A 9 -3.15 16.07 -17.25
C SER A 9 -3.18 15.20 -18.51
N GLN A 10 -3.16 13.87 -18.36
CA GLN A 10 -3.12 12.89 -19.45
C GLN A 10 -4.04 11.70 -19.12
N PRO A 11 -5.37 11.91 -19.12
CA PRO A 11 -6.33 10.93 -18.63
C PRO A 11 -6.47 9.70 -19.53
N THR A 12 -5.91 9.73 -20.73
CA THR A 12 -5.88 8.57 -21.65
C THR A 12 -4.68 7.67 -21.43
N GLN A 13 -3.71 8.06 -20.59
CA GLN A 13 -2.49 7.31 -20.34
C GLN A 13 -2.53 6.66 -18.97
N GLU A 14 -2.16 5.38 -18.91
CA GLU A 14 -1.89 4.67 -17.67
C GLU A 14 -0.37 4.55 -17.50
N LEU A 15 0.12 4.99 -16.34
CA LEU A 15 1.50 4.87 -15.96
C LEU A 15 1.62 3.77 -14.91
N GLU A 16 2.42 2.76 -15.23
CA GLU A 16 2.88 1.76 -14.26
C GLU A 16 3.96 2.43 -13.39
N ILE A 17 3.77 2.39 -12.07
CA ILE A 17 4.66 3.08 -11.12
C ILE A 17 5.14 2.18 -9.98
N THR A 18 4.89 0.87 -10.03
CA THR A 18 5.20 -0.03 -8.91
C THR A 18 6.68 0.02 -8.56
N ASP A 19 7.56 -0.18 -9.54
CA ASP A 19 9.01 -0.21 -9.28
C ASP A 19 9.54 1.14 -8.82
N ARG A 20 8.97 2.25 -9.32
CA ARG A 20 9.35 3.60 -8.90
C ARG A 20 8.94 3.89 -7.45
N LEU A 21 7.79 3.39 -7.02
CA LEU A 21 7.34 3.49 -5.63
C LEU A 21 8.22 2.66 -4.71
N ILE A 22 8.52 1.41 -5.09
CA ILE A 22 9.40 0.53 -4.30
C ILE A 22 10.79 1.16 -4.17
N ALA A 23 11.36 1.66 -5.27
CA ALA A 23 12.64 2.36 -5.26
C ALA A 23 12.64 3.56 -4.31
N ALA A 24 11.61 4.42 -4.38
CA ALA A 24 11.53 5.59 -3.49
C ALA A 24 11.45 5.21 -2.00
N ILE A 25 10.75 4.12 -1.66
CA ILE A 25 10.70 3.63 -0.27
C ILE A 25 12.06 3.04 0.13
N ALA A 26 12.71 2.26 -0.74
CA ALA A 26 14.02 1.67 -0.48
C ALA A 26 15.11 2.74 -0.29
N ASP A 27 15.08 3.80 -1.09
CA ASP A 27 15.98 4.96 -0.98
C ASP A 27 15.79 5.67 0.37
N GLU A 28 14.54 5.85 0.80
CA GLU A 28 14.23 6.45 2.11
C GLU A 28 14.72 5.57 3.27
N LEU A 29 14.57 4.25 3.17
CA LEU A 29 15.09 3.30 4.16
C LEU A 29 16.62 3.38 4.24
N SER A 30 17.29 3.41 3.09
CA SER A 30 18.74 3.57 3.00
C SER A 30 19.21 4.89 3.61
N ALA A 31 18.54 6.00 3.30
CA ALA A 31 18.89 7.32 3.80
C ALA A 31 18.75 7.44 5.32
N ARG A 32 17.73 6.79 5.92
CA ARG A 32 17.44 6.89 7.36
C ARG A 32 18.16 5.86 8.21
N PHE A 33 18.32 4.64 7.70
CA PHE A 33 18.75 3.48 8.49
C PHE A 33 19.99 2.80 7.90
N GLY A 34 20.41 3.16 6.69
CA GLY A 34 21.47 2.47 5.95
C GLY A 34 21.05 1.06 5.57
N GLY A 35 21.97 0.11 5.74
CA GLY A 35 21.72 -1.30 5.49
C GLY A 35 22.10 -1.77 4.09
N ASN A 36 21.71 -3.00 3.77
CA ASN A 36 21.96 -3.60 2.47
C ASN A 36 20.88 -3.18 1.47
N GLU A 37 21.30 -2.78 0.28
CA GLU A 37 20.41 -2.30 -0.79
C GLU A 37 19.32 -3.33 -1.13
N GLN A 38 19.68 -4.60 -1.31
CA GLN A 38 18.73 -5.64 -1.68
C GLN A 38 17.71 -5.90 -0.55
N LEU A 39 18.15 -5.86 0.71
CA LEU A 39 17.24 -5.97 1.86
C LEU A 39 16.28 -4.78 1.95
N ASN A 40 16.76 -3.56 1.67
CA ASN A 40 15.91 -2.37 1.66
C ASN A 40 14.84 -2.45 0.55
N TRP A 41 15.18 -2.99 -0.62
CA TRP A 41 14.21 -3.26 -1.69
C TRP A 41 13.15 -4.29 -1.29
N LEU A 42 13.56 -5.40 -0.67
CA LEU A 42 12.62 -6.43 -0.21
C LEU A 42 11.67 -5.90 0.88
N GLU A 43 12.20 -5.13 1.83
CA GLU A 43 11.37 -4.54 2.89
C GLU A 43 10.44 -3.46 2.32
N ALA A 44 10.90 -2.67 1.36
CA ALA A 44 10.07 -1.68 0.66
C ALA A 44 8.89 -2.34 -0.07
N GLU A 45 9.15 -3.42 -0.82
CA GLU A 45 8.09 -4.18 -1.51
C GLU A 45 7.09 -4.78 -0.52
N ARG A 46 7.59 -5.42 0.54
CA ARG A 46 6.74 -5.98 1.61
C ARG A 46 5.86 -4.91 2.26
N HIS A 47 6.45 -3.77 2.62
CA HIS A 47 5.73 -2.67 3.25
C HIS A 47 4.61 -2.12 2.36
N LEU A 48 4.88 -2.01 1.05
CA LEU A 48 3.89 -1.55 0.08
C LEU A 48 2.72 -2.54 -0.06
N ASN A 49 3.00 -3.85 -0.08
CA ASN A 49 1.96 -4.88 -0.09
C ASN A 49 1.09 -4.79 1.19
N ASP A 50 1.70 -4.68 2.37
CA ASP A 50 0.97 -4.55 3.64
C ASP A 50 0.02 -3.33 3.66
N LEU A 51 0.45 -2.20 3.07
CA LEU A 51 -0.39 -1.00 2.96
C LEU A 51 -1.61 -1.23 2.08
N LEU A 52 -1.43 -1.92 0.96
CA LEU A 52 -2.51 -2.18 0.00
C LEU A 52 -3.49 -3.23 0.52
N ASP A 53 -3.00 -4.24 1.24
CA ASP A 53 -3.86 -5.21 1.92
C ASP A 53 -4.73 -4.55 2.98
N ARG A 54 -4.20 -3.57 3.73
CA ARG A 54 -4.98 -2.78 4.69
C ARG A 54 -6.05 -1.91 4.02
N GLN A 55 -5.80 -1.39 2.82
CA GLN A 55 -6.80 -0.63 2.06
C GLN A 55 -7.91 -1.54 1.52
N ASN A 56 -7.57 -2.76 1.14
CA ASN A 56 -8.51 -3.75 0.61
C ASN A 56 -9.24 -4.52 1.71
N ALA A 57 -8.80 -4.42 2.97
CA ALA A 57 -9.51 -5.02 4.10
C ALA A 57 -10.97 -4.49 4.13
N PRO A 58 -11.97 -5.38 4.14
CA PRO A 58 -13.36 -4.95 4.17
C PRO A 58 -13.56 -4.09 5.42
N ARG A 59 -13.98 -2.84 5.23
CA ARG A 59 -14.46 -1.99 6.32
C ARG A 59 -15.64 -2.71 6.95
N GLY A 60 -15.36 -3.48 8.00
CA GLY A 60 -16.39 -4.19 8.75
C GLY A 60 -17.42 -3.17 9.20
N ARG A 61 -18.63 -3.23 8.64
CA ARG A 61 -19.78 -2.56 9.24
C ARG A 61 -19.81 -3.01 10.71
N PRO A 62 -19.91 -2.09 11.68
CA PRO A 62 -20.16 -2.52 13.05
C PRO A 62 -21.44 -3.35 13.01
N ARG A 63 -21.34 -4.62 13.44
CA ARG A 63 -22.53 -5.41 13.75
C ARG A 63 -23.21 -4.66 14.87
N HIS A 64 -24.30 -3.97 14.58
CA HIS A 64 -25.31 -3.71 15.59
C HIS A 64 -25.72 -5.09 16.09
N THR A 65 -25.21 -5.45 17.26
CA THR A 65 -25.78 -6.54 18.04
C THR A 65 -27.18 -6.07 18.41
N GLU A 66 -28.16 -6.48 17.62
CA GLU A 66 -29.54 -6.61 18.06
C GLU A 66 -29.58 -7.68 19.15
N SER A 67 -29.21 -7.27 20.35
CA SER A 67 -29.46 -7.89 21.65
C SER A 67 -29.65 -6.67 22.55
N ASP A 68 -30.84 -6.27 22.95
CA ASP A 68 -31.82 -7.09 23.63
C ASP A 68 -33.26 -6.66 23.27
N CYS A 69 -34.00 -7.59 22.67
CA CYS A 69 -35.45 -7.61 22.71
C CYS A 69 -35.83 -8.82 23.57
N ALA A 70 -35.76 -8.69 24.88
CA ALA A 70 -36.39 -9.60 25.85
C ALA A 70 -36.24 -9.07 27.29
N ALA A 71 -37.26 -8.34 27.77
CA ALA A 71 -37.93 -8.54 29.07
C ALA A 71 -38.93 -7.39 29.32
#